data_AF-A0A8H7KQ10-F1
#
_entry.id   AF-A0A8H7KQ10-F1
#
_cell.length_a   1.000
_cell.length_b   1.000
_cell.length_c   1.000
_cell.angle_alpha   90.00
_cell.angle_beta   90.00
_cell.angle_gamma   90.00
#
_symmetry.space_group_name_H-M   'P 1'
#
loop_
_entity.id
_entity.type
_entity.pdbx_description
1 polymer ?
#
loop_
_entity_poly.entity_id
_entity_poly.type
_entity_poly.pdbx_seq_one_letter_code
_entity_poly.pdbx_strand_id
1 'polypeptide(L)'
;MGAQRYATENGLELTTFYSIDTLKTHEVDLTVKDGRNDAIRVNDVRRRNKNIPSEQQHEIWDILPSNSNHMPGKLELCVGMPVMIRFNEATECCITKGAEATVVGWDAGIKYHGMPVLETLFVELKNPPSLVQIDGLPPNVVPISRRQEDIVCILMNGEKLALSRSQVPILINFAMTDYSSQGRTRPNNPVDLQNCRSHFSYYTALSRSATSEGTIIVQGFEKRHIQGGASGYLRQEFRELELLDEITKQMFEGQLPKDFGGNTRNVLIKQFREMNGENYMPSSVHKSIAWSPENPFRISSSHAVASWQFAAKSKHVGKQKVSRKAHVAAVYVPAIGSVPVNSVSVEARKRKADETVEGGKGMKKRRTAEGDDHGKSRAPTGFAWDEENWSCCYDSLLTVLLNVWFENPRIWTTAFRKLSPEMKCLSDGFRKLSNDEIDAETARDRMRVLVNAKDPESFPYGESGGRIHVLTDMLGVAHKDIQLDVTYCRQCGNENSSESALRVCIDCPDDSKGSTQAFLDNHMLHRSVLPCNKCASINKVVRVSGKSRARILELKGIVYSDGKHYTARFIEKGDMWFHDGASTGRECVRDGEFEKTTEGELFFRGEAKAVVAVYAKRNRG
;
A
#
# COMPACT_ATOMS: atom_id res chain seq x y z
N MET A 1 -18.42 5.35 22.10
CA MET A 1 -18.40 3.87 22.22
C MET A 1 -17.16 3.47 22.98
N GLY A 2 -17.11 2.29 23.62
CA GLY A 2 -15.91 1.80 24.29
C GLY A 2 -16.19 1.14 25.65
N ALA A 3 -15.18 0.44 26.16
CA ALA A 3 -15.24 -0.36 27.39
C ALA A 3 -15.72 0.46 28.60
N GLN A 4 -15.11 1.62 28.83
CA GLN A 4 -15.46 2.52 29.93
C GLN A 4 -16.93 2.96 29.90
N ARG A 5 -17.44 3.33 28.73
CA ARG A 5 -18.83 3.75 28.57
C ARG A 5 -19.78 2.60 28.85
N TYR A 6 -19.50 1.41 28.29
CA TYR A 6 -20.30 0.22 28.53
C TYR A 6 -20.37 -0.15 30.01
N ALA A 7 -19.22 -0.17 30.69
CA ALA A 7 -19.14 -0.45 32.11
C ALA A 7 -19.97 0.56 32.94
N THR A 8 -19.84 1.86 32.62
CA THR A 8 -20.59 2.94 33.30
C THR A 8 -22.10 2.82 33.09
N GLU A 9 -22.55 2.59 31.85
CA GLU A 9 -23.98 2.46 31.50
C GLU A 9 -24.63 1.23 32.14
N ASN A 10 -23.85 0.17 32.42
CA ASN A 10 -24.34 -1.07 33.03
C ASN A 10 -24.03 -1.18 34.53
N GLY A 11 -23.40 -0.17 35.15
CA GLY A 11 -23.01 -0.20 36.56
C GLY A 11 -21.99 -1.29 36.91
N LEU A 12 -21.10 -1.62 35.97
CA LEU A 12 -20.09 -2.67 36.10
C LEU A 12 -18.70 -2.09 36.35
N GLU A 13 -17.85 -2.84 37.06
CA GLU A 13 -16.44 -2.51 37.23
C GLU A 13 -15.61 -2.98 36.04
N LEU A 14 -14.72 -2.12 35.55
CA LEU A 14 -13.83 -2.42 34.44
C LEU A 14 -12.49 -2.91 34.97
N THR A 15 -12.05 -4.09 34.51
CA THR A 15 -10.73 -4.64 34.84
C THR A 15 -9.82 -4.58 33.62
N THR A 16 -8.62 -4.02 33.78
CA THR A 16 -7.62 -3.93 32.70
C THR A 16 -6.58 -5.02 32.86
N PHE A 17 -6.37 -5.82 31.82
CA PHE A 17 -5.32 -6.85 31.73
C PHE A 17 -4.27 -6.48 30.70
N TYR A 18 -3.03 -6.87 30.96
CA TYR A 18 -1.87 -6.43 30.20
C TYR A 18 -1.16 -7.62 29.56
N SER A 19 -0.65 -7.43 28.34
CA SER A 19 0.09 -8.48 27.64
C SER A 19 1.51 -8.65 28.21
N ILE A 20 2.06 -9.85 28.08
CA ILE A 20 3.49 -10.09 28.32
C ILE A 20 4.21 -9.97 26.98
N ASP A 21 5.05 -8.96 26.83
CA ASP A 21 5.78 -8.70 25.59
C ASP A 21 7.28 -8.96 25.78
N THR A 22 7.90 -9.60 24.79
CA THR A 22 9.35 -9.78 24.73
C THR A 22 9.88 -9.36 23.37
N LEU A 23 11.06 -8.74 23.34
CA LEU A 23 11.71 -8.39 22.09
C LEU A 23 12.17 -9.66 21.38
N LYS A 24 11.85 -9.77 20.09
CA LYS A 24 12.28 -10.90 19.30
C LYS A 24 13.78 -10.78 19.01
N THR A 25 14.56 -11.80 19.38
CA THR A 25 15.92 -11.94 18.88
C THR A 25 15.84 -12.36 17.42
N HIS A 26 16.34 -11.51 16.52
CA HIS A 26 16.41 -11.80 15.10
C HIS A 26 17.39 -12.98 14.85
N GLU A 27 16.88 -14.22 14.84
CA GLU A 27 17.59 -15.33 14.18
C GLU A 27 17.24 -15.27 12.70
N VAL A 28 18.14 -14.68 11.93
CA VAL A 28 17.97 -14.58 10.48
C VAL A 28 18.55 -15.84 9.85
N ASP A 29 17.73 -16.57 9.09
CA ASP A 29 18.26 -17.55 8.16
C ASP A 29 18.95 -16.83 6.99
N LEU A 30 20.26 -16.60 7.16
CA LEU A 30 21.11 -15.94 6.18
C LEU A 30 21.34 -16.80 4.93
N THR A 31 20.79 -18.02 4.83
CA THR A 31 20.90 -18.84 3.62
C THR A 31 19.89 -18.44 2.55
N VAL A 32 18.80 -17.77 2.92
CA VAL A 32 17.73 -17.34 2.01
C VAL A 32 17.87 -15.84 1.67
N LYS A 33 17.57 -15.48 0.41
CA LYS A 33 17.71 -14.10 -0.09
C LYS A 33 16.80 -13.12 0.68
N ASP A 34 15.63 -13.57 1.10
CA ASP A 34 14.68 -12.77 1.89
C ASP A 34 15.16 -12.57 3.33
N GLY A 35 15.70 -13.61 3.98
CA GLY A 35 16.34 -13.47 5.30
C GLY A 35 17.48 -12.44 5.29
N ARG A 36 18.32 -12.44 4.25
CA ARG A 36 19.38 -11.41 4.10
C ARG A 36 18.81 -10.00 3.93
N ASN A 37 17.69 -9.85 3.24
CA ASN A 37 17.06 -8.54 3.05
C ASN A 37 16.38 -8.04 4.32
N ASP A 38 15.80 -8.93 5.13
CA ASP A 38 15.19 -8.58 6.41
C ASP A 38 16.22 -8.20 7.48
N ALA A 39 17.38 -8.87 7.52
CA ALA A 39 18.51 -8.46 8.35
C ALA A 39 19.05 -7.06 8.04
N ILE A 40 18.86 -6.58 6.80
CA ILE A 40 19.31 -5.27 6.33
C ILE A 40 18.25 -4.18 6.60
N ARG A 41 16.98 -4.56 6.76
CA ARG A 41 15.84 -3.63 6.91
C ARG A 41 15.44 -3.35 8.36
N VAL A 42 15.68 -4.29 9.27
CA VAL A 42 15.43 -4.08 10.69
C VAL A 42 16.69 -3.48 11.31
N ASN A 43 16.64 -2.20 11.66
CA ASN A 43 17.70 -1.52 12.40
C ASN A 43 17.67 -1.95 13.88
N ASP A 44 17.61 -3.26 14.16
CA ASP A 44 17.71 -3.78 15.51
C ASP A 44 19.19 -3.86 15.84
N VAL A 45 19.68 -2.87 16.61
CA VAL A 45 20.90 -3.04 17.40
C VAL A 45 20.77 -4.39 18.09
N ARG A 46 21.58 -5.40 17.70
CA ARG A 46 21.55 -6.77 18.26
C ARG A 46 21.13 -6.75 19.73
N ARG A 47 19.83 -6.90 20.02
CA ARG A 47 19.32 -6.73 21.37
C ARG A 47 19.63 -8.02 22.09
N ARG A 48 20.75 -8.04 22.81
CA ARG A 48 21.12 -9.18 23.68
C ARG A 48 20.09 -9.39 24.80
N ASN A 49 19.33 -8.34 25.12
CA ASN A 49 18.28 -8.37 26.12
C ASN A 49 16.90 -8.45 25.46
N LYS A 50 16.13 -9.49 25.80
CA LYS A 50 14.74 -9.69 25.35
C LYS A 50 13.74 -8.85 26.15
N ASN A 51 14.18 -8.29 27.28
CA ASN A 51 13.30 -7.54 28.18
C ASN A 51 13.04 -6.13 27.64
N ILE A 52 11.80 -5.70 27.78
CA ILE A 52 11.36 -4.35 27.46
C ILE A 52 11.40 -3.51 28.74
N PRO A 53 12.05 -2.33 28.75
CA PRO A 53 12.01 -1.43 29.89
C PRO A 53 10.58 -1.03 30.25
N SER A 54 10.28 -0.85 31.54
CA SER A 54 8.92 -0.55 32.01
C SER A 54 8.28 0.63 31.29
N GLU A 55 8.98 1.75 31.12
CA GLU A 55 8.45 2.94 30.43
C GLU A 55 8.04 2.63 28.98
N GLN A 56 8.90 1.94 28.24
CA GLN A 56 8.61 1.52 26.87
C GLN A 56 7.46 0.50 26.81
N GLN A 57 7.35 -0.38 27.81
CA GLN A 57 6.26 -1.35 27.88
C GLN A 57 4.88 -0.68 28.03
N HIS A 58 4.80 0.43 28.76
CA HIS A 58 3.56 1.19 28.90
C HIS A 58 3.11 1.77 27.56
N GLU A 59 4.03 2.34 26.79
CA GLU A 59 3.73 2.85 25.45
C GLU A 59 3.28 1.73 24.51
N ILE A 60 3.95 0.57 24.55
CA ILE A 60 3.62 -0.61 23.73
C ILE A 60 2.22 -1.15 24.05
N TRP A 61 1.80 -1.09 25.31
CA TRP A 61 0.48 -1.49 25.74
C TRP A 61 -0.63 -0.55 25.24
N ASP A 62 -0.33 0.74 25.08
CA ASP A 62 -1.26 1.76 24.60
C ASP A 62 -1.36 1.84 23.06
N ILE A 63 -0.60 1.01 22.34
CA ILE A 63 -0.73 0.90 20.89
C ILE A 63 -2.11 0.35 20.53
N LEU A 64 -2.78 1.04 19.61
CA LEU A 64 -4.07 0.60 19.07
C LEU A 64 -3.94 -0.81 18.48
N PRO A 65 -4.92 -1.70 18.70
CA PRO A 65 -4.84 -3.06 18.17
C PRO A 65 -4.66 -3.14 16.64
N SER A 66 -5.17 -2.15 15.88
CA SER A 66 -4.95 -2.05 14.42
C SER A 66 -3.48 -1.97 14.04
N ASN A 67 -2.64 -1.45 14.94
CA ASN A 67 -1.20 -1.28 14.76
C ASN A 67 -0.39 -2.44 15.35
N SER A 68 -1.04 -3.49 15.88
CA SER A 68 -0.40 -4.66 16.48
C SER A 68 -1.00 -5.97 15.95
N ASN A 69 -1.31 -5.99 14.65
CA ASN A 69 -1.96 -7.13 13.96
C ASN A 69 -3.27 -7.60 14.64
N HIS A 70 -4.01 -6.66 15.23
CA HIS A 70 -5.25 -6.93 15.99
C HIS A 70 -5.04 -7.77 17.27
N MET A 71 -3.83 -7.78 17.82
CA MET A 71 -3.52 -8.37 19.12
C MET A 71 -3.30 -7.26 20.17
N PRO A 72 -4.27 -7.01 21.06
CA PRO A 72 -4.23 -5.86 21.95
C PRO A 72 -3.11 -5.95 23.00
N GLY A 73 -2.50 -4.81 23.33
CA GLY A 73 -1.56 -4.73 24.46
C GLY A 73 -2.29 -4.68 25.81
N LYS A 74 -3.44 -4.02 25.85
CA LYS A 74 -4.36 -3.94 26.98
C LYS A 74 -5.74 -4.48 26.62
N LEU A 75 -6.32 -5.26 27.53
CA LEU A 75 -7.70 -5.73 27.46
C LEU A 75 -8.48 -5.17 28.63
N GLU A 76 -9.40 -4.26 28.35
CA GLU A 76 -10.32 -3.69 29.33
C GLU A 76 -11.65 -4.44 29.27
N LEU A 77 -11.94 -5.24 30.30
CA LEU A 77 -13.04 -6.20 30.29
C LEU A 77 -13.93 -6.05 31.52
N CYS A 78 -15.20 -6.37 31.34
CA CYS A 78 -16.16 -6.62 32.42
C CYS A 78 -17.08 -7.77 32.00
N VAL A 79 -17.74 -8.43 32.96
CA VAL A 79 -18.71 -9.49 32.67
C VAL A 79 -19.86 -8.91 31.83
N GLY A 80 -20.36 -9.69 30.88
CA GLY A 80 -21.38 -9.26 29.92
C GLY A 80 -20.86 -8.46 28.73
N MET A 81 -19.56 -8.14 28.66
CA MET A 81 -19.03 -7.33 27.56
C MET A 81 -18.99 -8.10 26.22
N PRO A 82 -19.43 -7.50 25.09
CA PRO A 82 -19.32 -8.15 23.79
C PRO A 82 -17.87 -8.15 23.29
N VAL A 83 -17.41 -9.32 22.86
CA VAL A 83 -16.06 -9.56 22.34
C VAL A 83 -16.11 -10.36 21.03
N MET A 84 -15.01 -10.38 20.31
CA MET A 84 -14.80 -11.14 19.08
C MET A 84 -13.51 -11.94 19.19
N ILE A 85 -13.58 -13.23 18.92
CA ILE A 85 -12.43 -14.14 18.91
C ILE A 85 -11.54 -13.81 17.71
N ARG A 86 -10.22 -13.78 17.90
CA ARG A 86 -9.23 -13.41 16.86
C ARG A 86 -8.35 -14.56 16.40
N PHE A 87 -8.51 -15.74 16.99
CA PHE A 87 -7.76 -16.94 16.66
C PHE A 87 -8.68 -18.15 16.44
N ASN A 88 -8.29 -19.07 15.57
CA ASN A 88 -8.99 -20.35 15.41
C ASN A 88 -8.48 -21.32 16.46
N GLU A 89 -9.17 -21.44 17.58
CA GLU A 89 -8.73 -22.31 18.68
C GLU A 89 -9.17 -23.75 18.45
N ALA A 90 -10.46 -23.95 18.21
CA ALA A 90 -11.09 -25.26 18.00
C ALA A 90 -12.33 -25.08 17.12
N THR A 91 -12.20 -25.37 15.83
CA THR A 91 -13.24 -25.20 14.83
C THR A 91 -14.47 -26.07 15.09
N GLU A 92 -14.25 -27.27 15.60
CA GLU A 92 -15.24 -28.28 15.99
C GLU A 92 -16.09 -27.82 17.18
N CYS A 93 -15.52 -26.97 18.03
CA CYS A 93 -16.21 -26.31 19.15
C CYS A 93 -16.68 -24.91 18.78
N CYS A 94 -16.74 -24.58 17.48
CA CYS A 94 -17.12 -23.25 16.97
C CYS A 94 -16.25 -22.08 17.50
N ILE A 95 -15.08 -22.36 18.08
CA ILE A 95 -14.14 -21.37 18.60
C ILE A 95 -13.25 -20.89 17.44
N THR A 96 -13.83 -20.01 16.62
CA THR A 96 -13.25 -19.58 15.36
C THR A 96 -12.97 -18.08 15.35
N LYS A 97 -11.98 -17.68 14.54
CA LYS A 97 -11.66 -16.28 14.30
C LYS A 97 -12.87 -15.58 13.68
N GLY A 98 -13.34 -14.53 14.36
CA GLY A 98 -14.51 -13.76 13.98
C GLY A 98 -15.79 -14.16 14.71
N ALA A 99 -15.80 -15.27 15.46
CA ALA A 99 -16.95 -15.62 16.29
C ALA A 99 -17.21 -14.52 17.33
N GLU A 100 -18.47 -14.12 17.45
CA GLU A 100 -18.92 -13.14 18.44
C GLU A 100 -19.24 -13.87 19.74
N ALA A 101 -18.89 -13.27 20.86
CA ALA A 101 -19.12 -13.86 22.17
C ALA A 101 -19.33 -12.78 23.22
N THR A 102 -19.80 -13.19 24.39
CA THR A 102 -20.01 -12.33 25.56
C THR A 102 -19.10 -12.80 26.69
N VAL A 103 -18.43 -11.89 27.39
CA VAL A 103 -17.57 -12.24 28.53
C VAL A 103 -18.43 -12.79 29.68
N VAL A 104 -18.06 -13.97 30.20
CA VAL A 104 -18.73 -14.61 31.35
C VAL A 104 -17.88 -14.51 32.62
N GLY A 105 -16.56 -14.57 32.46
CA GLY A 105 -15.61 -14.50 33.57
C GLY A 105 -14.19 -14.71 33.08
N TRP A 106 -13.23 -14.73 33.99
CA TRP A 106 -11.83 -14.91 33.66
C TRP A 106 -11.03 -15.48 34.84
N ASP A 107 -9.87 -16.03 34.51
CA ASP A 107 -8.79 -16.33 35.43
C ASP A 107 -7.58 -15.43 35.13
N ALA A 108 -6.98 -14.87 36.18
CA ALA A 108 -5.89 -13.92 36.10
C ALA A 108 -4.63 -14.48 36.75
N GLY A 109 -3.50 -14.31 36.08
CA GLY A 109 -2.22 -14.91 36.46
C GLY A 109 -1.26 -13.95 37.14
N ILE A 110 0.02 -14.31 37.06
CA ILE A 110 1.12 -13.55 37.66
C ILE A 110 1.20 -12.14 37.06
N LYS A 111 1.43 -11.15 37.93
CA LYS A 111 1.61 -9.75 37.50
C LYS A 111 2.89 -9.58 36.67
N TYR A 112 2.80 -8.85 35.55
CA TYR A 112 3.93 -8.46 34.71
C TYR A 112 4.14 -6.95 34.79
N HIS A 113 5.36 -6.51 35.15
CA HIS A 113 5.64 -5.12 35.57
C HIS A 113 4.65 -4.56 36.62
N GLY A 114 4.18 -5.42 37.53
CA GLY A 114 3.19 -5.04 38.55
C GLY A 114 1.74 -4.97 38.06
N MET A 115 1.50 -5.22 36.77
CA MET A 115 0.19 -5.15 36.14
C MET A 115 -0.44 -6.55 36.01
N PRO A 116 -1.77 -6.70 36.20
CA PRO A 116 -2.43 -8.00 36.11
C PRO A 116 -2.43 -8.53 34.68
N VAL A 117 -2.25 -9.85 34.53
CA VAL A 117 -2.23 -10.53 33.24
C VAL A 117 -3.38 -11.53 33.16
N LEU A 118 -4.08 -11.55 32.03
CA LEU A 118 -5.18 -12.46 31.77
C LEU A 118 -4.62 -13.83 31.34
N GLU A 119 -4.99 -14.91 32.03
CA GLU A 119 -4.57 -16.27 31.68
C GLU A 119 -5.61 -16.97 30.82
N THR A 120 -6.87 -16.95 31.26
CA THR A 120 -7.99 -17.57 30.55
C THR A 120 -9.20 -16.67 30.61
N LEU A 121 -9.83 -16.42 29.47
CA LEU A 121 -11.11 -15.72 29.38
C LEU A 121 -12.23 -16.73 29.08
N PHE A 122 -13.29 -16.73 29.88
CA PHE A 122 -14.49 -17.51 29.60
C PHE A 122 -15.49 -16.64 28.84
N VAL A 123 -15.91 -17.10 27.68
CA VAL A 123 -16.86 -16.38 26.82
C VAL A 123 -18.01 -17.28 26.39
N GLU A 124 -19.21 -16.73 26.36
CA GLU A 124 -20.40 -17.39 25.81
C GLU A 124 -20.50 -17.07 24.31
N LEU A 125 -20.42 -18.10 23.45
CA LEU A 125 -20.54 -17.93 22.01
C LEU A 125 -21.95 -17.49 21.60
N LYS A 126 -22.02 -16.48 20.75
CA LYS A 126 -23.29 -15.96 20.23
C LYS A 126 -23.72 -16.71 18.97
N ASN A 127 -24.86 -17.40 19.06
CA ASN A 127 -25.46 -18.16 17.95
C ASN A 127 -24.48 -19.11 17.23
N PRO A 128 -23.78 -20.01 17.95
CA PRO A 128 -22.90 -20.96 17.29
C PRO A 128 -23.70 -21.90 16.38
N PRO A 129 -23.11 -22.38 15.27
CA PRO A 129 -23.77 -23.32 14.34
C PRO A 129 -24.28 -24.62 15.01
N SER A 130 -23.62 -25.05 16.08
CA SER A 130 -23.99 -26.20 16.89
C SER A 130 -23.84 -25.88 18.37
N LEU A 131 -24.59 -26.57 19.22
CA LEU A 131 -24.44 -26.46 20.67
C LEU A 131 -23.03 -26.92 21.09
N VAL A 132 -22.32 -26.07 21.82
CA VAL A 132 -20.99 -26.38 22.36
C VAL A 132 -21.13 -26.59 23.86
N GLN A 133 -20.66 -27.73 24.37
CA GLN A 133 -20.74 -28.04 25.79
C GLN A 133 -19.42 -28.65 26.23
N ILE A 134 -18.69 -27.92 27.08
CA ILE A 134 -17.46 -28.40 27.70
C ILE A 134 -17.80 -28.84 29.12
N ASP A 135 -17.29 -30.00 29.55
CA ASP A 135 -17.55 -30.53 30.89
C ASP A 135 -17.15 -29.51 31.98
N GLY A 136 -18.08 -29.22 32.88
CA GLY A 136 -17.89 -28.25 33.96
C GLY A 136 -18.19 -26.79 33.58
N LEU A 137 -18.49 -26.47 32.32
CA LEU A 137 -18.91 -25.13 31.88
C LEU A 137 -20.39 -25.10 31.47
N PRO A 138 -21.07 -23.95 31.52
CA PRO A 138 -22.42 -23.83 30.96
C PRO A 138 -22.44 -24.02 29.43
N PRO A 139 -23.62 -24.28 28.83
CA PRO A 139 -23.77 -24.35 27.38
C PRO A 139 -23.23 -23.12 26.67
N ASN A 140 -22.52 -23.36 25.56
CA ASN A 140 -21.84 -22.38 24.70
C ASN A 140 -20.76 -21.54 25.39
N VAL A 141 -20.41 -21.81 26.65
CA VAL A 141 -19.31 -21.15 27.34
C VAL A 141 -18.02 -21.89 27.04
N VAL A 142 -17.03 -21.17 26.51
CA VAL A 142 -15.74 -21.70 26.11
C VAL A 142 -14.58 -20.93 26.74
N PRO A 143 -13.49 -21.59 27.13
CA PRO A 143 -12.28 -20.93 27.59
C PRO A 143 -11.42 -20.50 26.40
N ILE A 144 -10.92 -19.26 26.44
CA ILE A 144 -9.93 -18.72 25.50
C ILE A 144 -8.67 -18.42 26.31
N SER A 145 -7.66 -19.27 26.15
CA SER A 145 -6.40 -19.14 26.88
C SER A 145 -5.48 -18.11 26.25
N ARG A 146 -4.60 -17.54 27.07
CA ARG A 146 -3.52 -16.67 26.63
C ARG A 146 -2.60 -17.42 25.69
N ARG A 147 -2.21 -16.78 24.59
CA ARG A 147 -1.29 -17.35 23.60
C ARG A 147 -0.19 -16.37 23.27
N GLN A 148 0.97 -16.94 22.95
CA GLN A 148 2.11 -16.19 22.46
C GLN A 148 2.09 -16.16 20.93
N GLU A 149 2.09 -14.95 20.36
CA GLU A 149 2.22 -14.73 18.93
C GLU A 149 3.34 -13.72 18.63
N ASP A 150 4.02 -13.95 17.51
CA ASP A 150 4.97 -12.97 16.99
C ASP A 150 4.21 -11.92 16.20
N ILE A 151 4.33 -10.67 16.65
CA ILE A 151 3.65 -9.53 16.05
C ILE A 151 4.62 -8.42 15.71
N VAL A 152 4.19 -7.54 14.81
CA VAL A 152 4.88 -6.29 14.51
C VAL A 152 4.00 -5.15 14.99
N CYS A 153 4.47 -4.42 16.00
CA CYS A 153 3.84 -3.21 16.48
C CYS A 153 4.31 -2.01 15.66
N ILE A 154 3.37 -1.21 15.16
CA ILE A 154 3.65 0.07 14.51
C ILE A 154 3.54 1.14 15.59
N LEU A 155 4.69 1.69 15.99
CA LEU A 155 4.79 2.76 16.97
C LEU A 155 4.23 4.08 16.39
N MET A 156 3.99 5.07 17.25
CA MET A 156 3.43 6.37 16.82
C MET A 156 4.32 7.11 15.80
N ASN A 157 5.64 6.87 15.83
CA ASN A 157 6.59 7.40 14.84
C ASN A 157 6.58 6.62 13.49
N GLY A 158 5.77 5.56 13.39
CA GLY A 158 5.68 4.65 12.24
C GLY A 158 6.79 3.60 12.18
N GLU A 159 7.67 3.53 13.18
CA GLU A 159 8.65 2.44 13.29
C GLU A 159 7.94 1.12 13.57
N LYS A 160 8.52 0.05 13.05
CA LYS A 160 8.03 -1.31 13.22
C LYS A 160 8.89 -1.99 14.29
N LEU A 161 8.25 -2.38 15.38
CA LEU A 161 8.86 -3.13 16.47
C LEU A 161 8.37 -4.58 16.42
N ALA A 162 9.28 -5.51 16.11
CA ALA A 162 8.98 -6.94 16.16
C ALA A 162 9.07 -7.42 17.61
N LEU A 163 7.98 -8.00 18.12
CA LEU A 163 7.91 -8.53 19.47
C LEU A 163 7.10 -9.82 19.51
N SER A 164 7.36 -10.64 20.52
CA SER A 164 6.53 -11.79 20.84
C SER A 164 5.59 -11.38 21.97
N ARG A 165 4.29 -11.35 21.68
CA ARG A 165 3.23 -10.93 22.59
C ARG A 165 2.46 -12.12 23.10
N SER A 166 2.33 -12.24 24.41
CA SER A 166 1.46 -13.20 25.08
C SER A 166 0.21 -12.51 25.60
N GLN A 167 -0.94 -12.77 24.98
CA GLN A 167 -2.25 -12.20 25.33
C GLN A 167 -3.39 -13.15 24.90
N VAL A 168 -4.56 -13.04 25.54
CA VAL A 168 -5.77 -13.70 25.05
C VAL A 168 -6.19 -13.09 23.70
N PRO A 169 -6.36 -13.91 22.63
CA PRO A 169 -6.61 -13.42 21.28
C PRO A 169 -8.08 -13.00 21.07
N ILE A 170 -8.50 -11.90 21.70
CA ILE A 170 -9.83 -11.33 21.58
C ILE A 170 -9.77 -9.82 21.31
N LEU A 171 -10.84 -9.28 20.74
CA LEU A 171 -11.08 -7.84 20.66
C LEU A 171 -12.45 -7.51 21.21
N ILE A 172 -12.59 -6.30 21.75
CA ILE A 172 -13.89 -5.74 22.12
C ILE A 172 -14.73 -5.52 20.85
N ASN A 173 -16.00 -5.93 20.87
CA ASN A 173 -16.86 -5.99 19.69
C ASN A 173 -18.05 -5.00 19.78
N PHE A 174 -17.77 -3.72 20.00
CA PHE A 174 -18.77 -2.64 19.89
C PHE A 174 -18.94 -2.13 18.45
N ALA A 175 -17.88 -2.24 17.65
CA ALA A 175 -17.85 -1.84 16.27
C ALA A 175 -16.99 -2.84 15.49
N MET A 176 -17.32 -3.03 14.21
CA MET A 176 -16.56 -3.88 13.30
C MET A 176 -16.37 -3.14 11.98
N THR A 177 -15.25 -3.39 11.33
CA THR A 177 -15.01 -2.87 9.98
C THR A 177 -15.94 -3.54 8.98
N ASP A 178 -16.17 -2.90 7.84
CA ASP A 178 -16.87 -3.48 6.69
C ASP A 178 -16.30 -4.87 6.34
N TYR A 179 -14.98 -5.01 6.30
CA TYR A 179 -14.30 -6.29 6.07
C TYR A 179 -14.65 -7.34 7.13
N SER A 180 -14.58 -6.99 8.43
CA SER A 180 -14.87 -7.93 9.53
C SER A 180 -16.34 -8.32 9.60
N SER A 181 -17.21 -7.50 9.02
CA SER A 181 -18.64 -7.73 8.94
C SER A 181 -19.03 -8.68 7.80
N GLN A 182 -18.16 -8.92 6.81
CA GLN A 182 -18.49 -9.67 5.60
C GLN A 182 -19.10 -11.05 5.91
N GLY A 183 -20.15 -11.42 5.16
CA GLY A 183 -20.83 -12.71 5.32
C GLY A 183 -21.79 -12.78 6.52
N ARG A 184 -21.96 -11.68 7.27
CA ARG A 184 -22.90 -11.63 8.40
C ARG A 184 -24.26 -11.07 7.98
N THR A 185 -25.29 -11.50 8.70
CA THR A 185 -26.63 -10.90 8.66
C THR A 185 -26.94 -10.31 10.03
N ARG A 186 -27.35 -9.05 10.06
CA ARG A 186 -27.58 -8.25 11.27
C ARG A 186 -29.01 -7.71 11.24
N PRO A 187 -29.86 -8.11 12.20
CA PRO A 187 -31.22 -7.56 12.33
C PRO A 187 -31.21 -6.05 12.56
N ASN A 188 -30.32 -5.59 13.44
CA ASN A 188 -30.05 -4.17 13.68
C ASN A 188 -28.63 -3.86 13.22
N ASN A 189 -28.50 -2.98 12.23
CA ASN A 189 -27.23 -2.65 11.58
C ASN A 189 -27.03 -1.12 11.53
N PRO A 190 -26.61 -0.50 12.64
CA PRO A 190 -26.07 0.85 12.62
C PRO A 190 -24.77 0.85 11.81
N VAL A 191 -24.73 1.62 10.73
CA VAL A 191 -23.59 1.73 9.84
C VAL A 191 -23.08 3.16 9.78
N ASP A 192 -21.76 3.31 9.84
CA ASP A 192 -21.06 4.55 9.54
C ASP A 192 -20.37 4.41 8.18
N LEU A 193 -20.87 5.18 7.21
CA LEU A 193 -20.39 5.17 5.83
C LEU A 193 -19.38 6.29 5.55
N GLN A 194 -19.15 7.21 6.49
CA GLN A 194 -18.36 8.42 6.28
C GLN A 194 -16.92 8.09 5.85
N ASN A 195 -16.32 7.10 6.50
CA ASN A 195 -14.93 6.68 6.25
C ASN A 195 -14.81 5.50 5.28
N CYS A 196 -15.93 5.04 4.72
CA CYS A 196 -15.91 4.01 3.69
C CYS A 196 -15.41 4.62 2.37
N ARG A 197 -14.35 4.06 1.79
CA ARG A 197 -13.63 4.67 0.65
C ARG A 197 -14.12 4.24 -0.73
N SER A 198 -15.06 3.29 -0.78
CA SER A 198 -15.44 2.65 -2.03
C SER A 198 -16.89 2.18 -2.04
N HIS A 199 -17.44 2.00 -3.25
CA HIS A 199 -18.75 1.38 -3.43
C HIS A 199 -18.82 -0.03 -2.85
N PHE A 200 -17.72 -0.79 -2.87
CA PHE A 200 -17.63 -2.11 -2.26
C PHE A 200 -17.78 -2.07 -0.74
N SER A 201 -17.18 -1.09 -0.08
CA SER A 201 -17.31 -0.88 1.37
C SER A 201 -18.76 -0.55 1.74
N TYR A 202 -19.41 0.32 0.96
CA TYR A 202 -20.83 0.68 1.14
C TYR A 202 -21.71 -0.55 0.96
N TYR A 203 -21.53 -1.27 -0.14
CA TYR A 203 -22.26 -2.50 -0.41
C TYR A 203 -22.06 -3.51 0.72
N THR A 204 -20.82 -3.73 1.15
CA THR A 204 -20.48 -4.71 2.19
C THR A 204 -21.13 -4.34 3.52
N ALA A 205 -21.08 -3.07 3.94
CA ALA A 205 -21.67 -2.63 5.19
C ALA A 205 -23.21 -2.68 5.17
N LEU A 206 -23.83 -2.19 4.08
CA LEU A 206 -25.29 -2.11 3.94
C LEU A 206 -25.92 -3.49 3.73
N SER A 207 -25.29 -4.38 2.95
CA SER A 207 -25.79 -5.74 2.69
C SER A 207 -25.68 -6.69 3.90
N ARG A 208 -25.24 -6.22 5.06
CA ARG A 208 -25.38 -6.96 6.32
C ARG A 208 -26.74 -6.78 6.95
N SER A 209 -27.46 -5.71 6.62
CA SER A 209 -28.78 -5.47 7.17
C SER A 209 -29.76 -6.56 6.71
N ALA A 210 -30.48 -7.16 7.66
CA ALA A 210 -31.53 -8.13 7.33
C ALA A 210 -32.77 -7.45 6.71
N THR A 211 -33.05 -6.21 7.11
CA THR A 211 -34.18 -5.40 6.64
C THR A 211 -33.77 -3.94 6.48
N SER A 212 -34.55 -3.18 5.70
CA SER A 212 -34.37 -1.72 5.58
C SER A 212 -34.66 -1.00 6.90
N GLU A 213 -35.70 -1.43 7.63
CA GLU A 213 -36.05 -0.90 8.95
C GLU A 213 -34.93 -1.07 9.98
N GLY A 214 -34.23 -2.21 9.94
CA GLY A 214 -33.07 -2.48 10.78
C GLY A 214 -31.79 -1.73 10.38
N THR A 215 -31.80 -0.99 9.27
CA THR A 215 -30.63 -0.24 8.78
C THR A 215 -30.65 1.19 9.28
N ILE A 216 -29.64 1.57 10.07
CA ILE A 216 -29.49 2.95 10.56
C ILE A 216 -28.20 3.51 10.01
N ILE A 217 -28.28 4.54 9.18
CA ILE A 217 -27.10 5.26 8.70
C ILE A 217 -26.82 6.40 9.67
N VAL A 218 -25.70 6.30 10.41
CA VAL A 218 -25.43 7.15 11.57
C VAL A 218 -24.98 8.57 11.19
N GLN A 219 -24.34 8.73 10.02
CA GLN A 219 -23.77 10.00 9.55
C GLN A 219 -23.97 10.21 8.04
N GLY A 220 -23.66 11.42 7.56
CA GLY A 220 -23.64 11.72 6.13
C GLY A 220 -22.64 10.85 5.37
N PHE A 221 -22.91 10.62 4.08
CA PHE A 221 -22.11 9.77 3.22
C PHE A 221 -22.00 10.31 1.80
N GLU A 222 -20.99 9.86 1.06
CA GLU A 222 -20.74 10.31 -0.30
C GLU A 222 -21.63 9.58 -1.31
N LYS A 223 -22.64 10.27 -1.84
CA LYS A 223 -23.60 9.70 -2.82
C LYS A 223 -22.93 9.07 -4.05
N ARG A 224 -21.77 9.60 -4.46
CA ARG A 224 -21.00 9.07 -5.61
C ARG A 224 -20.59 7.61 -5.45
N HIS A 225 -20.42 7.11 -4.21
CA HIS A 225 -20.08 5.71 -3.97
C HIS A 225 -21.27 4.76 -4.19
N ILE A 226 -22.50 5.27 -4.21
CA ILE A 226 -23.70 4.49 -4.54
C ILE A 226 -24.11 4.74 -6.00
N GLN A 227 -24.00 5.99 -6.47
CA GLN A 227 -24.51 6.42 -7.77
C GLN A 227 -23.47 6.38 -8.90
N GLY A 228 -22.18 6.20 -8.58
CA GLY A 228 -21.08 6.24 -9.55
C GLY A 228 -20.94 5.00 -10.45
N GLY A 229 -21.79 3.99 -10.23
CA GLY A 229 -21.75 2.71 -10.96
C GLY A 229 -20.56 1.82 -10.59
N ALA A 230 -20.55 0.61 -11.16
CA ALA A 230 -19.43 -0.31 -11.02
C ALA A 230 -18.16 0.25 -11.69
N SER A 231 -16.99 -0.05 -11.11
CA SER A 231 -15.69 0.27 -11.72
C SER A 231 -15.56 -0.39 -13.11
N GLY A 232 -14.67 0.14 -13.96
CA GLY A 232 -14.47 -0.38 -15.32
C GLY A 232 -14.19 -1.88 -15.36
N TYR A 233 -13.26 -2.37 -14.53
CA TYR A 233 -12.95 -3.79 -14.45
C TYR A 233 -14.12 -4.64 -13.94
N LEU A 234 -14.82 -4.20 -12.89
CA LEU A 234 -15.95 -4.97 -12.37
C LEU A 234 -17.09 -5.03 -13.39
N ARG A 235 -17.34 -3.92 -14.09
CA ARG A 235 -18.32 -3.85 -15.16
C ARG A 235 -17.94 -4.79 -16.31
N GLN A 236 -16.66 -4.84 -16.68
CA GLN A 236 -16.16 -5.76 -17.69
C GLN A 236 -16.34 -7.22 -17.25
N GLU A 237 -16.00 -7.54 -16.00
CA GLU A 237 -16.21 -8.88 -15.43
C GLU A 237 -17.67 -9.32 -15.54
N PHE A 238 -18.62 -8.46 -15.12
CA PHE A 238 -20.04 -8.77 -15.24
C PHE A 238 -20.49 -8.95 -16.70
N ARG A 239 -20.01 -8.11 -17.62
CA ARG A 239 -20.32 -8.28 -19.06
C ARG A 239 -19.78 -9.59 -19.62
N GLU A 240 -18.58 -10.00 -19.21
CA GLU A 240 -17.98 -11.29 -19.59
C GLU A 240 -18.79 -12.46 -19.01
N LEU A 241 -19.24 -12.36 -17.76
CA LEU A 241 -20.11 -13.36 -17.14
C LEU A 241 -21.47 -13.48 -17.84
N GLU A 242 -22.11 -12.38 -18.25
CA GLU A 242 -23.37 -12.42 -19.01
C GLU A 242 -23.21 -13.11 -20.38
N LEU A 243 -22.09 -12.87 -21.08
CA LEU A 243 -21.80 -13.61 -22.32
C LEU A 243 -21.54 -15.09 -22.05
N LEU A 244 -20.83 -15.43 -20.98
CA LEU A 244 -20.59 -16.82 -20.61
C LEU A 244 -21.89 -17.53 -20.21
N ASP A 245 -22.82 -16.84 -19.56
CA ASP A 245 -24.15 -17.38 -19.26
C ASP A 245 -24.93 -17.69 -20.55
N GLU A 246 -24.98 -16.76 -21.50
CA GLU A 246 -25.63 -16.96 -22.80
C GLU A 246 -24.96 -18.08 -23.61
N ILE A 247 -23.62 -18.13 -23.63
CA ILE A 247 -22.86 -19.22 -24.25
C ILE A 247 -23.24 -20.56 -23.61
N THR A 248 -23.29 -20.63 -22.27
CA THR A 248 -23.64 -21.83 -21.52
C THR A 248 -25.05 -22.30 -21.86
N LYS A 249 -26.02 -21.38 -21.94
CA LYS A 249 -27.39 -21.66 -22.35
C LYS A 249 -27.46 -22.19 -23.78
N GLN A 250 -26.83 -21.53 -24.75
CA GLN A 250 -26.86 -21.98 -26.15
C GLN A 250 -26.13 -23.31 -26.36
N MET A 251 -25.05 -23.59 -25.60
CA MET A 251 -24.43 -24.92 -25.57
C MET A 251 -25.41 -25.98 -25.09
N PHE A 252 -26.12 -25.72 -23.99
CA PHE A 252 -27.11 -26.64 -23.43
C PHE A 252 -28.29 -26.89 -24.39
N GLU A 253 -28.75 -25.83 -25.07
CA GLU A 253 -29.83 -25.90 -26.06
C GLU A 253 -29.38 -26.46 -27.43
N GLY A 254 -28.09 -26.75 -27.60
CA GLY A 254 -27.53 -27.28 -28.86
C GLY A 254 -27.55 -26.28 -30.02
N GLN A 255 -27.56 -24.98 -29.72
CA GLN A 255 -27.65 -23.89 -30.69
C GLN A 255 -26.28 -23.40 -31.18
N LEU A 256 -25.20 -23.75 -30.49
CA LEU A 256 -23.85 -23.42 -30.92
C LEU A 256 -23.31 -24.43 -31.96
N PRO A 257 -22.45 -23.99 -32.89
CA PRO A 257 -21.76 -24.87 -33.83
C PRO A 257 -20.99 -26.01 -33.13
N LYS A 258 -20.84 -27.15 -33.81
CA LYS A 258 -20.13 -28.33 -33.24
C LYS A 258 -18.64 -28.09 -32.96
N ASP A 259 -18.05 -27.13 -33.66
CA ASP A 259 -16.67 -26.67 -33.54
C ASP A 259 -16.50 -25.53 -32.53
N PHE A 260 -17.59 -25.02 -31.95
CA PHE A 260 -17.54 -24.05 -30.87
C PHE A 260 -16.98 -24.70 -29.60
N GLY A 261 -15.92 -24.12 -29.03
CA GLY A 261 -15.30 -24.67 -27.83
C GLY A 261 -13.96 -24.04 -27.47
N GLY A 262 -13.54 -24.24 -26.22
CA GLY A 262 -12.30 -23.69 -25.71
C GLY A 262 -12.10 -23.99 -24.23
N ASN A 263 -10.84 -24.01 -23.80
CA ASN A 263 -10.47 -24.32 -22.41
C ASN A 263 -10.44 -23.08 -21.49
N THR A 264 -10.70 -21.88 -22.03
CA THR A 264 -10.62 -20.64 -21.26
C THR A 264 -11.79 -19.72 -21.61
N ARG A 265 -12.19 -18.90 -20.63
CA ARG A 265 -13.25 -17.88 -20.81
C ARG A 265 -12.98 -16.98 -22.02
N ASN A 266 -11.73 -16.54 -22.21
CA ASN A 266 -11.36 -15.61 -23.27
C ASN A 266 -11.56 -16.24 -24.66
N VAL A 267 -11.27 -17.53 -24.82
CA VAL A 267 -11.46 -18.24 -26.10
C VAL A 267 -12.94 -18.33 -26.44
N LEU A 268 -13.77 -18.74 -25.47
CA LEU A 268 -15.22 -18.88 -25.67
C LEU A 268 -15.87 -17.54 -26.01
N ILE A 269 -15.57 -16.49 -25.22
CA ILE A 269 -16.12 -15.15 -25.43
C ILE A 269 -15.69 -14.61 -26.80
N LYS A 270 -14.42 -14.81 -27.19
CA LYS A 270 -13.91 -14.33 -28.48
C LYS A 270 -14.62 -15.01 -29.66
N GLN A 271 -14.69 -16.34 -29.67
CA GLN A 271 -15.42 -17.10 -30.70
C GLN A 271 -16.88 -16.68 -30.79
N PHE A 272 -17.54 -16.51 -29.65
CA PHE A 272 -18.96 -16.13 -29.60
C PHE A 272 -19.20 -14.73 -30.16
N ARG A 273 -18.29 -13.77 -29.90
CA ARG A 273 -18.35 -12.42 -30.46
C ARG A 273 -17.98 -12.38 -31.94
N GLU A 274 -17.04 -13.20 -32.39
CA GLU A 274 -16.72 -13.34 -33.82
C GLU A 274 -17.93 -13.88 -34.60
N MET A 275 -18.73 -14.77 -34.00
CA MET A 275 -19.93 -15.34 -34.62
C MET A 275 -21.15 -14.40 -34.59
N ASN A 276 -21.44 -13.77 -33.46
CA ASN A 276 -22.67 -12.96 -33.27
C ASN A 276 -22.46 -11.45 -33.48
N GLY A 277 -21.21 -11.01 -33.61
CA GLY A 277 -20.83 -9.61 -33.73
C GLY A 277 -20.49 -8.97 -32.38
N GLU A 278 -19.62 -7.95 -32.42
CA GLU A 278 -19.08 -7.30 -31.22
C GLU A 278 -20.12 -6.56 -30.37
N ASN A 279 -21.24 -6.18 -30.99
CA ASN A 279 -22.35 -5.45 -30.36
C ASN A 279 -23.52 -6.36 -29.97
N TYR A 280 -23.41 -7.67 -30.18
CA TYR A 280 -24.42 -8.61 -29.66
C TYR A 280 -24.51 -8.45 -28.15
N MET A 281 -25.74 -8.37 -27.63
CA MET A 281 -26.01 -8.23 -26.20
C MET A 281 -27.20 -9.14 -25.84
N PRO A 282 -27.02 -10.09 -24.91
CA PRO A 282 -28.12 -10.90 -24.41
C PRO A 282 -29.25 -10.04 -23.83
N SER A 283 -30.49 -10.50 -24.00
CA SER A 283 -31.68 -9.75 -23.53
C SER A 283 -31.78 -9.62 -21.99
N SER A 284 -31.08 -10.49 -21.25
CA SER A 284 -31.00 -10.49 -19.78
C SER A 284 -30.11 -9.38 -19.22
N VAL A 285 -29.24 -8.79 -20.04
CA VAL A 285 -28.22 -7.85 -19.57
C VAL A 285 -28.85 -6.61 -18.95
N HIS A 286 -28.46 -6.33 -17.71
CA HIS A 286 -28.95 -5.16 -17.00
C HIS A 286 -28.42 -3.85 -17.62
N LYS A 287 -29.27 -2.82 -17.69
CA LYS A 287 -28.98 -1.51 -18.33
C LYS A 287 -27.70 -0.85 -17.81
N SER A 288 -27.35 -1.05 -16.54
CA SER A 288 -26.14 -0.47 -15.92
C SER A 288 -24.82 -1.04 -16.44
N ILE A 289 -24.85 -2.24 -17.02
CA ILE A 289 -23.69 -2.91 -17.60
C ILE A 289 -23.85 -3.13 -19.11
N ALA A 290 -24.94 -2.66 -19.73
CA ALA A 290 -25.14 -2.71 -21.17
C ALA A 290 -23.98 -2.05 -21.93
N TRP A 291 -23.71 -2.53 -23.15
CA TRP A 291 -22.70 -1.96 -24.05
C TRP A 291 -23.33 -1.51 -25.36
N SER A 292 -22.70 -0.51 -25.96
CA SER A 292 -23.09 0.09 -27.23
C SER A 292 -21.83 0.61 -27.95
N PRO A 293 -21.94 1.07 -29.20
CA PRO A 293 -20.81 1.73 -29.87
C PRO A 293 -20.21 2.91 -29.07
N GLU A 294 -21.05 3.64 -28.32
CA GLU A 294 -20.64 4.76 -27.47
C GLU A 294 -20.03 4.32 -26.13
N ASN A 295 -20.34 3.11 -25.67
CA ASN A 295 -19.83 2.51 -24.44
C ASN A 295 -19.40 1.05 -24.70
N PRO A 296 -18.29 0.85 -25.44
CA PRO A 296 -17.94 -0.45 -25.99
C PRO A 296 -17.54 -1.45 -24.92
N PHE A 297 -17.86 -2.72 -25.16
CA PHE A 297 -17.34 -3.83 -24.39
C PHE A 297 -16.00 -4.29 -24.98
N ARG A 298 -14.91 -3.71 -24.47
CA ARG A 298 -13.55 -4.09 -24.86
C ARG A 298 -13.15 -5.37 -24.15
N ILE A 299 -12.66 -6.36 -24.89
CA ILE A 299 -12.02 -7.54 -24.31
C ILE A 299 -10.54 -7.22 -24.17
N SER A 300 -9.96 -7.56 -23.02
CA SER A 300 -8.51 -7.50 -22.83
C SER A 300 -7.82 -8.32 -23.92
N SER A 301 -6.94 -7.68 -24.69
CA SER A 301 -6.19 -8.35 -25.76
C SER A 301 -5.54 -9.61 -25.18
N SER A 302 -5.68 -10.72 -25.90
CA SER A 302 -5.26 -12.04 -25.44
C SER A 302 -3.83 -11.97 -24.91
N HIS A 303 -3.63 -12.11 -23.60
CA HIS A 303 -2.40 -12.70 -23.12
C HIS A 303 -2.28 -14.02 -23.88
N ALA A 304 -1.22 -14.16 -24.68
CA ALA A 304 -0.93 -15.39 -25.40
C ALA A 304 -1.21 -16.55 -24.46
N VAL A 305 -2.08 -17.48 -24.87
CA VAL A 305 -2.48 -18.64 -24.05
C VAL A 305 -1.20 -19.20 -23.46
N ALA A 306 -0.99 -18.98 -22.17
CA ALA A 306 0.22 -19.45 -21.52
C ALA A 306 0.21 -20.96 -21.72
N SER A 307 1.12 -21.46 -22.55
CA SER A 307 1.25 -22.88 -22.77
C SER A 307 1.55 -23.48 -21.41
N TRP A 308 0.60 -24.24 -20.86
CA TRP A 308 0.81 -24.99 -19.64
C TRP A 308 1.91 -25.99 -19.93
N GLN A 309 3.13 -25.67 -19.52
CA GLN A 309 4.24 -26.59 -19.54
C GLN A 309 4.20 -27.37 -18.23
N PHE A 310 4.14 -28.71 -18.31
CA PHE A 310 4.50 -29.53 -17.16
C PHE A 310 5.88 -29.07 -16.70
N ALA A 311 5.99 -28.66 -15.43
CA ALA A 311 7.28 -28.32 -14.87
C ALA A 311 8.19 -29.55 -14.99
N ALA A 312 9.09 -29.55 -15.96
CA ALA A 312 10.19 -30.50 -15.98
C ALA A 312 10.90 -30.33 -14.63
N LYS A 313 11.02 -31.41 -13.86
CA LYS A 313 11.78 -31.40 -12.60
C LYS A 313 13.12 -30.73 -12.90
N SER A 314 13.27 -29.48 -12.47
CA SER A 314 14.47 -28.71 -12.72
C SER A 314 15.62 -29.49 -12.11
N LYS A 315 16.49 -30.02 -12.96
CA LYS A 315 17.84 -30.38 -12.55
C LYS A 315 18.47 -29.08 -12.11
N HIS A 316 18.45 -28.84 -10.80
CA HIS A 316 19.26 -27.81 -10.16
C HIS A 316 20.68 -27.91 -10.71
N VAL A 317 21.04 -26.99 -11.60
CA VAL A 317 22.43 -26.67 -11.90
C VAL A 317 22.97 -26.09 -10.58
N GLY A 318 23.76 -26.92 -9.90
CA GLY A 318 24.30 -26.60 -8.59
C GLY A 318 25.16 -25.34 -8.66
N LYS A 319 24.77 -24.31 -7.89
CA LYS A 319 25.78 -23.57 -7.14
C LYS A 319 26.45 -24.57 -6.21
N GLN A 320 27.78 -24.56 -6.22
CA GLN A 320 28.66 -25.50 -5.50
C GLN A 320 28.04 -25.96 -4.18
N LYS A 321 27.61 -27.23 -4.15
CA LYS A 321 27.36 -27.92 -2.90
C LYS A 321 28.71 -28.01 -2.20
N VAL A 322 28.89 -27.27 -1.11
CA VAL A 322 29.75 -27.75 -0.04
C VAL A 322 29.21 -29.14 0.28
N SER A 323 30.09 -30.12 0.05
CA SER A 323 29.77 -31.53 0.04
C SER A 323 29.11 -31.93 1.36
N ARG A 324 27.84 -32.36 1.31
CA ARG A 324 27.17 -33.08 2.42
C ARG A 324 27.98 -34.28 2.92
N LYS A 325 28.95 -34.77 2.12
CA LYS A 325 29.92 -35.81 2.51
C LYS A 325 30.93 -35.30 3.56
N ALA A 326 31.29 -34.01 3.56
CA ALA A 326 32.17 -33.42 4.59
C ALA A 326 31.44 -33.21 5.93
N HIS A 327 30.13 -32.89 5.90
CA HIS A 327 29.36 -32.70 7.13
C HIS A 327 28.92 -34.03 7.77
N VAL A 328 28.64 -35.06 6.97
CA VAL A 328 28.31 -36.43 7.48
C VAL A 328 29.55 -37.12 8.04
N ALA A 329 30.75 -36.87 7.49
CA ALA A 329 32.02 -37.37 8.05
C ALA A 329 32.40 -36.72 9.40
N ALA A 330 31.89 -35.51 9.70
CA ALA A 330 32.15 -34.82 10.96
C ALA A 330 31.18 -35.18 12.10
N VAL A 331 30.05 -35.85 11.79
CA VAL A 331 28.95 -36.09 12.75
C VAL A 331 28.62 -37.58 12.91
N TYR A 332 29.15 -38.47 12.07
CA TYR A 332 28.84 -39.90 12.12
C TYR A 332 30.07 -40.75 12.46
N VAL A 333 30.04 -41.41 13.62
CA VAL A 333 30.97 -42.49 13.98
C VAL A 333 30.31 -43.81 13.59
N PRO A 334 30.83 -44.58 12.62
CA PRO A 334 30.32 -45.90 12.33
C PRO A 334 30.59 -46.86 13.51
N ALA A 335 29.61 -47.69 13.86
CA ALA A 335 29.83 -48.82 14.74
C ALA A 335 30.90 -49.75 14.13
N ILE A 336 31.72 -50.35 14.99
CA ILE A 336 32.81 -51.25 14.61
C ILE A 336 32.26 -52.34 13.66
N GLY A 337 32.75 -52.36 12.41
CA GLY A 337 32.53 -53.47 11.48
C GLY A 337 31.77 -53.22 10.17
N SER A 338 31.54 -51.98 9.71
CA SER A 338 30.86 -51.76 8.41
C SER A 338 31.57 -50.76 7.47
N VAL A 339 31.64 -51.09 6.17
CA VAL A 339 32.28 -50.31 5.09
C VAL A 339 31.28 -50.07 3.94
N PRO A 340 31.08 -48.82 3.46
CA PRO A 340 30.27 -48.54 2.26
C PRO A 340 31.11 -48.47 0.96
N VAL A 341 30.57 -49.05 -0.11
CA VAL A 341 31.22 -49.22 -1.43
C VAL A 341 31.10 -47.96 -2.30
N ASN A 342 32.21 -47.53 -2.91
CA ASN A 342 32.28 -46.43 -3.88
C ASN A 342 32.18 -46.91 -5.34
N SER A 343 31.66 -46.00 -6.16
CA SER A 343 31.46 -45.96 -7.60
C SER A 343 32.64 -46.37 -8.50
N VAL A 344 32.33 -47.09 -9.59
CA VAL A 344 33.21 -47.29 -10.76
C VAL A 344 32.83 -46.31 -11.88
N SER A 345 33.84 -45.64 -12.43
CA SER A 345 33.84 -44.80 -13.62
C SER A 345 33.99 -45.61 -14.90
N VAL A 346 33.35 -45.20 -16.01
CA VAL A 346 33.77 -45.58 -17.38
C VAL A 346 33.65 -44.39 -18.32
N GLU A 347 34.64 -44.32 -19.21
CA GLU A 347 35.09 -43.23 -20.06
C GLU A 347 34.42 -43.20 -21.46
N ALA A 348 34.71 -42.11 -22.21
CA ALA A 348 35.24 -42.14 -23.59
C ALA A 348 34.40 -41.57 -24.77
N ARG A 349 35.01 -40.54 -25.40
CA ARG A 349 35.29 -40.35 -26.86
C ARG A 349 34.38 -39.48 -27.77
N LYS A 350 34.96 -38.32 -28.13
CA LYS A 350 35.25 -37.72 -29.46
C LYS A 350 34.17 -37.68 -30.57
N ARG A 351 33.92 -36.46 -31.11
CA ARG A 351 34.41 -36.00 -32.44
C ARG A 351 34.20 -34.48 -32.65
N LYS A 352 35.12 -33.85 -33.40
CA LYS A 352 35.18 -32.43 -33.85
C LYS A 352 34.75 -32.30 -35.32
N ALA A 353 34.26 -31.12 -35.71
CA ALA A 353 34.53 -30.28 -36.91
C ALA A 353 33.36 -29.26 -37.00
N ASP A 354 33.50 -27.94 -36.81
CA ASP A 354 34.30 -26.88 -37.47
C ASP A 354 33.73 -26.46 -38.84
N GLU A 355 33.21 -25.23 -38.94
CA GLU A 355 33.14 -24.41 -40.17
C GLU A 355 32.88 -22.92 -39.82
N THR A 356 33.96 -22.13 -39.94
CA THR A 356 34.10 -20.81 -40.61
C THR A 356 33.23 -19.59 -40.25
N VAL A 357 33.87 -18.67 -39.51
CA VAL A 357 34.22 -17.26 -39.83
C VAL A 357 33.32 -16.46 -40.80
N GLU A 358 32.79 -15.32 -40.33
CA GLU A 358 33.21 -13.97 -40.79
C GLU A 358 32.67 -12.85 -39.87
N GLY A 359 33.55 -11.91 -39.54
CA GLY A 359 33.25 -10.74 -38.70
C GLY A 359 33.09 -9.47 -39.53
N GLY A 360 32.27 -8.54 -39.03
CA GLY A 360 32.12 -7.19 -39.56
C GLY A 360 31.93 -6.19 -38.43
N LYS A 361 32.86 -5.23 -38.34
CA LYS A 361 33.04 -4.25 -37.25
C LYS A 361 31.96 -3.17 -37.24
N GLY A 362 31.74 -2.63 -36.03
CA GLY A 362 30.84 -1.51 -35.76
C GLY A 362 31.19 -0.22 -36.52
N MET A 363 30.14 0.52 -36.84
CA MET A 363 30.21 1.79 -37.56
C MET A 363 30.06 2.96 -36.59
N LYS A 364 31.13 3.75 -36.45
CA LYS A 364 31.08 5.13 -35.94
C LYS A 364 30.62 6.04 -37.08
N LYS A 365 29.71 6.98 -36.82
CA LYS A 365 29.58 8.20 -37.63
C LYS A 365 29.82 9.45 -36.78
N ARG A 366 30.58 10.36 -37.39
CA ARG A 366 31.28 11.53 -36.87
C ARG A 366 30.35 12.68 -36.48
N ARG A 367 30.77 13.40 -35.44
CA ARG A 367 30.43 14.80 -35.16
C ARG A 367 31.02 15.71 -36.25
N THR A 368 30.23 16.65 -36.73
CA THR A 368 30.69 17.95 -37.23
C THR A 368 30.53 18.96 -36.08
N ALA A 369 31.55 19.79 -35.89
CA ALA A 369 31.59 20.86 -34.92
C ALA A 369 31.77 22.17 -35.67
N GLU A 370 30.74 23.01 -35.62
CA GLU A 370 30.67 24.45 -35.86
C GLU A 370 29.43 24.87 -35.05
N GLY A 371 29.35 25.91 -34.24
CA GLY A 371 30.18 27.03 -33.82
C GLY A 371 29.32 27.78 -32.78
N ASP A 372 29.92 28.70 -32.02
CA ASP A 372 29.27 29.54 -31.00
C ASP A 372 27.85 30.01 -31.32
N ASP A 373 26.93 29.89 -30.35
CA ASP A 373 25.99 30.98 -30.08
C ASP A 373 25.54 30.98 -28.62
N HIS A 374 25.41 32.18 -28.09
CA HIS A 374 25.14 32.54 -26.72
C HIS A 374 23.87 31.88 -26.15
N GLY A 375 23.93 31.55 -24.86
CA GLY A 375 22.94 30.74 -24.16
C GLY A 375 21.53 31.34 -24.19
N LYS A 376 20.74 30.88 -25.15
CA LYS A 376 19.28 30.90 -25.06
C LYS A 376 18.88 29.85 -24.02
N SER A 377 18.18 30.26 -22.98
CA SER A 377 17.62 29.35 -21.97
C SER A 377 16.70 28.35 -22.66
N ARG A 378 17.12 27.08 -22.77
CA ARG A 378 16.25 26.01 -23.24
C ARG A 378 15.11 25.88 -22.23
N ALA A 379 13.86 25.84 -22.72
CA ALA A 379 12.70 25.65 -21.87
C ALA A 379 12.85 24.36 -21.04
N PRO A 380 12.29 24.31 -19.81
CA PRO A 380 12.37 23.12 -18.99
C PRO A 380 11.65 21.94 -19.69
N THR A 381 12.13 20.73 -19.41
CA THR A 381 11.62 19.50 -20.02
C THR A 381 10.94 18.64 -18.97
N GLY A 382 9.74 18.12 -19.29
CA GLY A 382 8.98 17.18 -18.47
C GLY A 382 8.90 15.78 -19.09
N PHE A 383 7.88 15.03 -18.72
CA PHE A 383 7.64 13.65 -19.18
C PHE A 383 6.43 13.60 -20.12
N ALA A 384 6.55 12.90 -21.24
CA ALA A 384 5.41 12.62 -22.10
C ALA A 384 4.47 11.61 -21.44
N TRP A 385 3.17 11.89 -21.51
CA TRP A 385 2.14 11.05 -20.92
C TRP A 385 2.02 9.73 -21.69
N ASP A 386 2.02 8.63 -20.94
CA ASP A 386 1.72 7.28 -21.41
C ASP A 386 0.22 7.05 -21.29
N GLU A 387 -0.46 7.11 -22.43
CA GLU A 387 -1.91 6.97 -22.56
C GLU A 387 -2.42 5.53 -22.34
N GLU A 388 -1.55 4.52 -22.50
CA GLU A 388 -1.91 3.12 -22.24
C GLU A 388 -1.91 2.82 -20.73
N ASN A 389 -0.91 3.32 -20.00
CA ASN A 389 -0.76 3.03 -18.57
C ASN A 389 -1.02 4.24 -17.65
N TRP A 390 -1.65 5.29 -18.16
CA TRP A 390 -2.07 6.49 -17.44
C TRP A 390 -1.00 7.04 -16.48
N SER A 391 0.14 7.46 -17.04
CA SER A 391 1.30 7.85 -16.23
C SER A 391 1.21 9.23 -15.55
N CYS A 392 0.14 9.99 -15.76
CA CYS A 392 0.04 11.41 -15.39
C CYS A 392 0.34 11.72 -13.92
N CYS A 393 0.00 10.79 -13.03
CA CYS A 393 0.34 10.85 -11.61
C CYS A 393 1.86 10.89 -11.38
N TYR A 394 2.62 10.08 -12.10
CA TYR A 394 4.07 10.10 -12.07
C TYR A 394 4.58 11.36 -12.75
N ASP A 395 4.18 11.59 -14.00
CA ASP A 395 4.72 12.66 -14.84
C ASP A 395 4.63 14.02 -14.14
N SER A 396 3.50 14.32 -13.51
CA SER A 396 3.29 15.59 -12.79
C SER A 396 4.25 15.78 -11.62
N LEU A 397 4.38 14.78 -10.74
CA LEU A 397 5.27 14.88 -9.58
C LEU A 397 6.74 14.83 -10.00
N LEU A 398 7.08 13.94 -10.92
CA LEU A 398 8.44 13.74 -11.38
C LEU A 398 8.98 14.93 -12.15
N THR A 399 8.15 15.67 -12.91
CA THR A 399 8.56 16.93 -13.54
C THR A 399 9.00 17.95 -12.50
N VAL A 400 8.24 18.11 -11.40
CA VAL A 400 8.63 19.02 -10.31
C VAL A 400 9.95 18.58 -9.67
N LEU A 401 10.10 17.29 -9.37
CA LEU A 401 11.32 16.74 -8.76
C LEU A 401 12.53 16.81 -9.69
N LEU A 402 12.34 16.64 -10.99
CA LEU A 402 13.37 16.76 -12.01
C LEU A 402 13.89 18.20 -12.06
N ASN A 403 12.98 19.18 -12.04
CA ASN A 403 13.34 20.59 -11.98
C ASN A 403 14.14 20.90 -10.70
N VAL A 404 13.66 20.45 -9.53
CA VAL A 404 14.39 20.59 -8.26
C VAL A 404 15.79 19.97 -8.36
N TRP A 405 15.91 18.78 -8.94
CA TRP A 405 17.19 18.11 -9.12
C TRP A 405 18.16 18.89 -10.01
N PHE A 406 17.67 19.46 -11.12
CA PHE A 406 18.47 20.28 -12.03
C PHE A 406 18.98 21.59 -11.40
N GLU A 407 18.34 22.12 -10.35
CA GLU A 407 18.86 23.28 -9.63
C GLU A 407 20.24 23.02 -9.02
N ASN A 408 20.46 21.82 -8.47
CA ASN A 408 21.76 21.40 -7.97
C ASN A 408 21.90 19.87 -7.98
N PRO A 409 22.31 19.27 -9.11
CA PRO A 409 22.39 17.83 -9.27
C PRO A 409 23.27 17.14 -8.22
N ARG A 410 24.33 17.79 -7.75
CA ARG A 410 25.25 17.20 -6.75
C ARG A 410 24.58 17.01 -5.39
N ILE A 411 23.93 18.07 -4.91
CA ILE A 411 23.22 18.06 -3.63
C ILE A 411 22.01 17.11 -3.73
N TRP A 412 21.17 17.31 -4.73
CA TRP A 412 19.91 16.59 -4.85
C TRP A 412 20.08 15.13 -5.16
N THR A 413 21.13 14.72 -5.90
CA THR A 413 21.47 13.29 -6.03
C THR A 413 21.76 12.66 -4.68
N THR A 414 22.47 13.36 -3.79
CA THR A 414 22.79 12.82 -2.47
C THR A 414 21.55 12.79 -1.57
N ALA A 415 20.73 13.83 -1.60
CA ALA A 415 19.49 13.92 -0.82
C ALA A 415 18.46 12.87 -1.29
N PHE A 416 18.15 12.81 -2.58
CA PHE A 416 17.15 11.90 -3.15
C PHE A 416 17.49 10.43 -2.89
N ARG A 417 18.76 10.04 -3.04
CA ARG A 417 19.19 8.65 -2.78
C ARG A 417 19.01 8.21 -1.33
N LYS A 418 18.88 9.14 -0.37
CA LYS A 418 18.65 8.85 1.05
C LYS A 418 17.17 8.73 1.42
N LEU A 419 16.24 9.20 0.57
CA LEU A 419 14.80 9.23 0.90
C LEU A 419 14.16 7.85 0.82
N SER A 420 14.35 7.13 -0.29
CA SER A 420 13.77 5.80 -0.52
C SER A 420 14.51 5.05 -1.63
N PRO A 421 14.37 3.71 -1.73
CA PRO A 421 14.89 2.93 -2.86
C PRO A 421 14.36 3.41 -4.22
N GLU A 422 13.10 3.81 -4.28
CA GLU A 422 12.42 4.31 -5.48
C GLU A 422 13.01 5.65 -5.90
N MET A 423 13.19 6.56 -4.93
CA MET A 423 13.82 7.85 -5.17
C MET A 423 15.30 7.71 -5.54
N LYS A 424 16.01 6.72 -5.00
CA LYS A 424 17.36 6.37 -5.44
C LYS A 424 17.37 5.92 -6.91
N CYS A 425 16.43 5.04 -7.30
CA CYS A 425 16.29 4.60 -8.69
C CYS A 425 16.01 5.78 -9.63
N LEU A 426 15.09 6.65 -9.24
CA LEU A 426 14.74 7.86 -9.97
C LEU A 426 15.94 8.82 -10.09
N SER A 427 16.66 9.07 -9.00
CA SER A 427 17.85 9.94 -8.99
C SER A 427 19.00 9.39 -9.84
N ASP A 428 19.23 8.08 -9.82
CA ASP A 428 20.17 7.43 -10.74
C ASP A 428 19.69 7.55 -12.20
N GLY A 429 18.38 7.56 -12.44
CA GLY A 429 17.76 7.85 -13.73
C GLY A 429 17.98 9.30 -14.19
N PHE A 430 17.77 10.30 -13.31
CA PHE A 430 17.98 11.71 -13.61
C PHE A 430 19.43 12.01 -14.00
N ARG A 431 20.41 11.40 -13.31
CA ARG A 431 21.83 11.51 -13.70
C ARG A 431 22.11 10.93 -15.09
N LYS A 432 21.46 9.81 -15.45
CA LYS A 432 21.61 9.22 -16.78
C LYS A 432 20.94 10.07 -17.85
N LEU A 433 19.77 10.62 -17.54
CA LEU A 433 19.07 11.57 -18.39
C LEU A 433 19.91 12.82 -18.65
N SER A 434 20.54 13.40 -17.62
CA SER A 434 21.43 14.57 -17.79
C SER A 434 22.68 14.29 -18.61
N ASN A 435 23.06 13.01 -18.75
CA ASN A 435 24.17 12.55 -19.58
C ASN A 435 23.71 12.09 -20.98
N ASP A 436 22.44 12.28 -21.33
CA ASP A 436 21.81 11.79 -22.56
C ASP A 436 21.93 10.26 -22.76
N GLU A 437 22.05 9.49 -21.68
CA GLU A 437 22.17 8.02 -21.73
C GLU A 437 20.81 7.32 -21.84
N ILE A 438 19.75 7.95 -21.31
CA ILE A 438 18.36 7.47 -21.35
C ILE A 438 17.43 8.66 -21.54
N ASP A 439 16.20 8.41 -22.00
CA ASP A 439 15.14 9.42 -21.98
C ASP A 439 14.40 9.48 -20.64
N ALA A 440 13.55 10.50 -20.49
CA ALA A 440 12.80 10.78 -19.26
C ALA A 440 11.85 9.63 -18.93
N GLU A 441 11.15 9.11 -19.93
CA GLU A 441 10.18 8.02 -19.79
C GLU A 441 10.87 6.73 -19.32
N THR A 442 12.07 6.41 -19.84
CA THR A 442 12.87 5.28 -19.33
C THR A 442 13.24 5.45 -17.85
N ALA A 443 13.55 6.69 -17.41
CA ALA A 443 13.83 6.96 -16.00
C ALA A 443 12.57 6.77 -15.13
N ARG A 444 11.42 7.27 -15.59
CA ARG A 444 10.12 7.08 -14.95
C ARG A 444 9.75 5.60 -14.85
N ASP A 445 9.80 4.87 -15.96
CA ASP A 445 9.25 3.52 -16.06
C ASP A 445 10.06 2.51 -15.23
N ARG A 446 11.38 2.72 -15.09
CA ARG A 446 12.20 1.97 -14.13
C ARG A 446 11.74 2.16 -12.68
N MET A 447 11.36 3.38 -12.30
CA MET A 447 10.80 3.65 -10.98
C MET A 447 9.37 3.07 -10.85
N ARG A 448 8.54 3.18 -11.90
CA ARG A 448 7.18 2.61 -11.94
C ARG A 448 7.16 1.10 -11.68
N VAL A 449 8.11 0.35 -12.24
CA VAL A 449 8.25 -1.08 -11.96
C VAL A 449 8.47 -1.35 -10.46
N LEU A 450 9.24 -0.50 -9.77
CA LEU A 450 9.52 -0.68 -8.33
C LEU A 450 8.29 -0.37 -7.46
N VAL A 451 7.57 0.71 -7.76
CA VAL A 451 6.37 1.08 -6.98
C VAL A 451 5.21 0.12 -7.26
N ASN A 452 5.02 -0.33 -8.50
CA ASN A 452 4.03 -1.36 -8.83
C ASN A 452 4.35 -2.70 -8.14
N ALA A 453 5.62 -3.12 -8.13
CA ALA A 453 6.02 -4.36 -7.44
C ALA A 453 5.80 -4.31 -5.92
N LYS A 454 5.79 -3.12 -5.32
CA LYS A 454 5.53 -2.91 -3.88
C LYS A 454 4.04 -2.82 -3.55
N ASP A 455 3.27 -2.12 -4.38
CA ASP A 455 1.85 -1.86 -4.19
C ASP A 455 1.14 -1.84 -5.55
N PRO A 456 0.82 -3.02 -6.10
CA PRO A 456 0.20 -3.12 -7.41
C PRO A 456 -1.24 -2.61 -7.43
N GLU A 457 -1.88 -2.47 -6.26
CA GLU A 457 -3.24 -1.94 -6.14
C GLU A 457 -3.26 -0.42 -6.26
N SER A 458 -2.32 0.29 -5.62
CA SER A 458 -2.21 1.75 -5.73
C SER A 458 -1.57 2.20 -7.05
N PHE A 459 -0.83 1.30 -7.71
CA PHE A 459 -0.06 1.56 -8.94
C PHE A 459 -0.24 0.50 -10.02
N PRO A 460 -1.48 0.23 -10.48
CA PRO A 460 -1.71 -0.72 -11.56
C PRO A 460 -1.14 -0.21 -12.90
N TYR A 461 -0.83 -1.13 -13.80
CA TYR A 461 -0.69 -0.83 -15.23
C TYR A 461 -2.08 -0.78 -15.87
N GLY A 462 -2.28 0.12 -16.84
CA GLY A 462 -3.57 0.36 -17.50
C GLY A 462 -4.32 1.64 -17.05
N GLU A 463 -5.57 1.77 -17.49
CA GLU A 463 -6.43 2.96 -17.37
C GLU A 463 -6.98 3.24 -15.97
N SER A 464 -6.23 2.97 -14.90
CA SER A 464 -6.66 3.18 -13.51
C SER A 464 -5.93 4.31 -12.79
N GLY A 465 -4.84 4.82 -13.37
CA GLY A 465 -4.03 5.90 -12.81
C GLY A 465 -3.36 5.56 -11.48
N GLY A 466 -2.28 6.27 -11.14
CA GLY A 466 -1.62 6.12 -9.84
C GLY A 466 -2.23 6.99 -8.75
N ARG A 467 -2.16 6.58 -7.49
CA ARG A 467 -2.55 7.43 -6.35
C ARG A 467 -1.42 8.37 -5.92
N ILE A 468 -1.53 9.66 -6.25
CA ILE A 468 -0.46 10.66 -6.05
C ILE A 468 0.00 10.78 -4.59
N HIS A 469 -0.91 10.63 -3.63
CA HIS A 469 -0.58 10.70 -2.21
C HIS A 469 0.27 9.50 -1.77
N VAL A 470 -0.09 8.28 -2.19
CA VAL A 470 0.70 7.07 -1.90
C VAL A 470 2.07 7.16 -2.59
N LEU A 471 2.14 7.79 -3.77
CA LEU A 471 3.40 8.01 -4.48
C LEU A 471 4.33 8.94 -3.70
N THR A 472 3.80 10.04 -3.14
CA THR A 472 4.60 10.93 -2.30
C THR A 472 5.14 10.24 -1.04
N ASP A 473 4.37 9.32 -0.44
CA ASP A 473 4.81 8.54 0.72
C ASP A 473 5.89 7.53 0.34
N MET A 474 5.70 6.78 -0.75
CA MET A 474 6.67 5.78 -1.20
C MET A 474 7.99 6.38 -1.66
N LEU A 475 7.96 7.55 -2.31
CA LEU A 475 9.17 8.27 -2.67
C LEU A 475 9.89 8.87 -1.45
N GLY A 476 9.24 8.91 -0.27
CA GLY A 476 9.79 9.51 0.94
C GLY A 476 9.86 11.04 0.84
N VAL A 477 9.04 11.65 -0.01
CA VAL A 477 9.01 13.11 -0.21
C VAL A 477 7.97 13.80 0.68
N ALA A 478 6.97 13.06 1.15
CA ALA A 478 5.96 13.56 2.08
C ALA A 478 6.56 13.75 3.49
N HIS A 479 6.35 14.93 4.09
CA HIS A 479 6.72 15.18 5.48
C HIS A 479 5.60 14.68 6.41
N LYS A 480 5.89 13.74 7.31
CA LYS A 480 4.90 13.16 8.23
C LYS A 480 4.26 14.19 9.18
N ASP A 481 5.00 15.25 9.51
CA ASP A 481 4.57 16.26 10.51
C ASP A 481 3.89 17.51 9.91
N ILE A 482 3.79 17.61 8.57
CA ILE A 482 3.07 18.70 7.89
C ILE A 482 1.81 18.10 7.25
N GLN A 483 0.96 17.53 8.11
CA GLN A 483 -0.36 17.06 7.71
C GLN A 483 -1.35 18.20 7.94
N LEU A 484 -1.80 18.81 6.84
CA LEU A 484 -2.82 19.87 6.86
C LEU A 484 -4.18 19.21 7.02
N ASP A 485 -4.63 19.11 8.27
CA ASP A 485 -5.95 18.59 8.63
C ASP A 485 -6.91 19.78 8.81
N VAL A 486 -7.82 19.98 7.85
CA VAL A 486 -8.80 21.07 7.90
C VAL A 486 -10.01 20.57 8.70
N THR A 487 -10.01 20.83 10.00
CA THR A 487 -11.15 20.51 10.88
C THR A 487 -12.11 21.68 11.09
N TYR A 488 -11.68 22.93 10.91
CA TYR A 488 -12.54 24.12 11.02
C TYR A 488 -11.87 25.38 10.44
N CYS A 489 -12.64 26.23 9.76
CA CYS A 489 -12.13 27.52 9.29
C CYS A 489 -12.40 28.66 10.29
N ARG A 490 -11.36 29.17 10.94
CA ARG A 490 -11.45 30.32 11.87
C ARG A 490 -11.89 31.64 11.22
N GLN A 491 -11.78 31.75 9.90
CA GLN A 491 -11.98 33.00 9.16
C GLN A 491 -13.39 33.13 8.56
N CYS A 492 -14.01 31.99 8.21
CA CYS A 492 -15.32 31.94 7.56
C CYS A 492 -16.40 31.22 8.40
N GLY A 493 -16.01 30.51 9.48
CA GLY A 493 -16.94 29.78 10.36
C GLY A 493 -17.59 28.53 9.77
N ASN A 494 -17.30 28.17 8.51
CA ASN A 494 -17.89 26.99 7.87
C ASN A 494 -17.20 25.68 8.28
N GLU A 495 -18.01 24.70 8.68
CA GLU A 495 -17.65 23.28 8.74
C GLU A 495 -17.76 22.69 7.34
N ASN A 496 -16.63 22.52 6.65
CA ASN A 496 -16.56 21.73 5.44
C ASN A 496 -15.55 20.61 5.66
N SER A 497 -16.07 19.42 5.94
CA SER A 497 -15.32 18.18 5.87
C SER A 497 -15.16 17.77 4.40
N SER A 498 -13.96 17.96 3.85
CA SER A 498 -13.51 17.20 2.68
C SER A 498 -12.02 16.96 2.82
N GLU A 499 -11.60 15.71 2.72
CA GLU A 499 -10.20 15.31 2.58
C GLU A 499 -9.57 16.00 1.35
N SER A 500 -8.99 17.17 1.57
CA SER A 500 -8.00 17.73 0.66
C SER A 500 -6.81 18.19 1.49
N ALA A 501 -6.13 17.22 2.10
CA ALA A 501 -4.86 17.47 2.74
C ALA A 501 -3.84 17.78 1.63
N LEU A 502 -3.66 19.05 1.30
CA LEU A 502 -2.52 19.51 0.51
C LEU A 502 -1.26 18.99 1.19
N ARG A 503 -0.56 18.04 0.56
CA ARG A 503 0.66 17.48 1.13
C ARG A 503 1.84 18.35 0.76
N VAL A 504 2.58 18.80 1.77
CA VAL A 504 3.80 19.60 1.65
C VAL A 504 5.01 18.67 1.59
N CYS A 505 5.80 18.74 0.52
CA CYS A 505 6.92 17.82 0.29
C CYS A 505 8.30 18.53 0.23
N ILE A 506 9.26 18.02 1.01
CA ILE A 506 10.74 18.15 1.03
C ILE A 506 11.44 19.36 1.73
N ASP A 507 12.49 19.03 2.51
CA ASP A 507 13.74 19.82 2.65
C ASP A 507 14.96 18.90 2.85
N CYS A 508 16.08 19.10 2.13
CA CYS A 508 17.44 19.10 2.73
C CYS A 508 18.56 19.55 1.76
N PRO A 509 19.42 20.52 2.15
CA PRO A 509 20.81 20.18 2.54
C PRO A 509 21.30 20.92 3.82
N ASP A 510 22.21 20.48 4.70
CA ASP A 510 23.45 19.69 4.55
C ASP A 510 23.89 18.94 5.84
N ASP A 511 24.62 17.84 5.60
CA ASP A 511 25.91 17.36 6.18
C ASP A 511 26.31 17.52 7.67
N SER A 512 25.39 17.37 8.63
CA SER A 512 25.80 17.22 10.04
C SER A 512 25.95 15.75 10.46
N LYS A 513 27.16 15.37 10.88
CA LYS A 513 27.42 14.17 11.67
C LYS A 513 26.68 14.31 13.01
N GLY A 514 25.48 13.75 13.10
CA GLY A 514 24.68 13.68 14.32
C GLY A 514 23.84 12.41 14.31
N SER A 515 23.64 11.79 15.48
CA SER A 515 22.84 10.57 15.60
C SER A 515 21.40 10.81 15.15
N THR A 516 20.72 9.75 14.71
CA THR A 516 19.32 9.76 14.26
C THR A 516 18.39 10.49 15.25
N GLN A 517 18.67 10.42 16.56
CA GLN A 517 17.94 11.12 17.61
C GLN A 517 18.03 12.65 17.51
N ALA A 518 19.23 13.20 17.23
CA ALA A 518 19.44 14.64 17.07
C ALA A 518 18.77 15.23 15.81
N PHE A 519 18.48 14.38 14.82
CA PHE A 519 17.68 14.76 13.65
C PHE A 519 16.18 14.81 13.99
N LEU A 520 15.67 13.80 14.72
CA LEU A 520 14.26 13.71 15.14
C LEU A 520 13.88 14.85 16.11
N ASP A 521 14.74 15.15 17.09
CA ASP A 521 14.48 16.18 18.10
C ASP A 521 14.44 17.61 17.50
N ASN A 522 15.06 17.80 16.34
CA ASN A 522 15.19 19.11 15.69
C ASN A 522 14.06 19.46 14.73
N HIS A 523 13.15 18.53 14.41
CA HIS A 523 12.17 18.72 13.33
C HIS A 523 10.71 18.52 13.72
N MET A 524 10.44 18.11 14.96
CA MET A 524 9.09 17.91 15.50
C MET A 524 8.61 19.16 16.25
N LEU A 525 7.83 20.02 15.59
CA LEU A 525 6.81 20.93 16.17
C LEU A 525 6.26 21.90 15.10
N HIS A 526 5.00 21.77 14.69
CA HIS A 526 4.00 22.85 14.55
C HIS A 526 2.69 22.37 13.90
N ARG A 527 1.55 22.66 14.54
CA ARG A 527 0.22 22.70 13.90
C ARG A 527 0.05 24.05 13.21
N SER A 528 -0.06 24.09 11.88
CA SER A 528 -0.59 25.25 11.16
C SER A 528 -2.10 25.05 10.95
N VAL A 529 -2.87 26.05 11.37
CA VAL A 529 -4.32 26.14 11.15
C VAL A 529 -4.54 26.71 9.75
N LEU A 530 -5.26 26.02 8.85
CA LEU A 530 -5.65 26.57 7.55
C LEU A 530 -7.18 26.62 7.36
N PRO A 531 -7.68 27.54 6.50
CA PRO A 531 -9.09 27.88 6.38
C PRO A 531 -9.81 27.13 5.23
N CYS A 532 -11.13 27.30 5.15
CA CYS A 532 -12.09 26.57 4.28
C CYS A 532 -11.76 26.67 2.77
N ASN A 533 -12.39 25.82 1.93
CA ASN A 533 -12.28 25.80 0.44
C ASN A 533 -12.43 27.17 -0.29
N LYS A 534 -12.89 28.24 0.38
CA LYS A 534 -12.97 29.61 -0.15
C LYS A 534 -11.79 30.51 0.24
N CYS A 535 -10.94 30.06 1.16
CA CYS A 535 -9.86 30.82 1.79
C CYS A 535 -8.50 30.10 1.68
N ALA A 536 -8.46 28.95 1.00
CA ALA A 536 -7.24 28.16 0.85
C ALA A 536 -6.20 28.89 -0.01
N SER A 537 -4.99 29.00 0.50
CA SER A 537 -3.85 29.62 -0.17
C SER A 537 -2.62 28.72 -0.06
N ILE A 538 -1.74 28.76 -1.06
CA ILE A 538 -0.43 28.10 -1.02
C ILE A 538 0.62 29.17 -0.75
N ASN A 539 1.21 29.13 0.44
CA ASN A 539 2.23 30.09 0.80
C ASN A 539 3.47 29.91 -0.08
N LYS A 540 4.03 31.01 -0.59
CA LYS A 540 5.25 30.95 -1.41
C LYS A 540 6.47 30.50 -0.60
N VAL A 541 6.45 30.79 0.70
CA VAL A 541 7.51 30.47 1.65
C VAL A 541 6.90 29.92 2.93
N VAL A 542 7.45 28.82 3.44
CA VAL A 542 7.05 28.22 4.71
C VAL A 542 8.23 28.27 5.68
N ARG A 543 7.97 28.74 6.89
CA ARG A 543 8.95 28.70 7.99
C ARG A 543 8.68 27.47 8.84
N VAL A 544 9.68 26.61 9.00
CA VAL A 544 9.62 25.41 9.84
C VAL A 544 10.51 25.63 11.06
N SER A 545 9.91 25.74 12.25
CA SER A 545 10.64 25.97 13.51
C SER A 545 11.03 24.65 14.15
N GLY A 546 12.34 24.38 14.23
CA GLY A 546 12.89 23.26 15.01
C GLY A 546 13.40 23.70 16.37
N LYS A 547 13.56 22.76 17.34
CA LYS A 547 14.07 23.05 18.70
C LYS A 547 15.45 23.74 18.73
N SER A 548 16.25 23.69 17.65
CA SER A 548 17.56 24.36 17.59
C SER A 548 17.71 25.50 16.57
N ARG A 549 16.85 25.63 15.55
CA ARG A 549 16.86 26.75 14.56
C ARG A 549 15.63 26.70 13.63
N ALA A 550 15.05 27.85 13.33
CA ALA A 550 14.03 27.97 12.28
C ALA A 550 14.66 27.86 10.87
N ARG A 551 14.03 27.07 10.00
CA ARG A 551 14.40 26.91 8.57
C ARG A 551 13.34 27.54 7.68
N ILE A 552 13.78 28.07 6.54
CA ILE A 552 12.91 28.71 5.54
C ILE A 552 12.91 27.84 4.29
N LEU A 553 11.73 27.40 3.87
CA LEU A 553 11.50 26.58 2.68
C LEU A 553 10.77 27.41 1.63
N GLU A 554 11.20 27.31 0.38
CA GLU A 554 10.59 28.00 -0.76
C GLU A 554 9.80 27.00 -1.59
N LEU A 555 8.64 27.43 -2.09
CA LEU A 555 7.82 26.62 -2.99
C LEU A 555 8.59 26.34 -4.29
N LYS A 556 8.57 25.10 -4.74
CA LYS A 556 9.22 24.61 -5.96
C LYS A 556 8.24 24.14 -7.02
N GLY A 557 7.09 23.62 -6.61
CA GLY A 557 6.02 23.28 -7.54
C GLY A 557 4.77 22.76 -6.86
N ILE A 558 3.71 22.61 -7.63
CA ILE A 558 2.37 22.24 -7.21
C ILE A 558 1.83 21.23 -8.23
N VAL A 559 1.30 20.11 -7.75
CA VAL A 559 0.53 19.15 -8.55
C VAL A 559 -0.95 19.44 -8.35
N TYR A 560 -1.69 19.51 -9.45
CA TYR A 560 -3.13 19.75 -9.49
C TYR A 560 -3.86 18.49 -9.96
N SER A 561 -5.10 18.32 -9.52
CA SER A 561 -6.01 17.28 -9.99
C SER A 561 -7.40 17.85 -10.28
N ASP A 562 -7.97 17.47 -11.40
CA ASP A 562 -9.38 17.70 -11.76
C ASP A 562 -10.26 16.45 -11.55
N GLY A 563 -9.68 15.39 -10.96
CA GLY A 563 -10.32 14.09 -10.75
C GLY A 563 -10.12 13.08 -11.89
N LYS A 564 -9.57 13.48 -13.04
CA LYS A 564 -9.27 12.60 -14.18
C LYS A 564 -7.80 12.63 -14.57
N HIS A 565 -7.16 13.80 -14.52
CA HIS A 565 -5.78 14.01 -14.92
C HIS A 565 -5.00 14.72 -13.82
N TYR A 566 -3.71 14.42 -13.73
CA TYR A 566 -2.78 15.18 -12.91
C TYR A 566 -1.95 16.10 -13.79
N THR A 567 -1.73 17.32 -13.33
CA THR A 567 -0.87 18.30 -14.01
C THR A 567 0.02 19.00 -12.99
N ALA A 568 1.09 19.64 -13.44
CA ALA A 568 2.03 20.33 -12.55
C ALA A 568 2.26 21.78 -12.95
N ARG A 569 2.41 22.65 -11.94
CA ARG A 569 3.15 23.91 -12.06
C ARG A 569 4.45 23.82 -11.27
N PHE A 570 5.54 24.37 -11.77
CA PHE A 570 6.80 24.45 -11.03
C PHE A 570 7.51 25.77 -11.31
N ILE A 571 8.46 26.10 -10.44
CA ILE A 571 9.14 27.39 -10.46
C ILE A 571 10.58 27.16 -10.94
N GLU A 572 10.96 27.81 -12.03
CA GLU A 572 12.36 27.87 -12.48
C GLU A 572 12.74 29.32 -12.71
N LYS A 573 13.80 29.79 -12.03
CA LYS A 573 14.39 31.14 -12.20
C LYS A 573 13.38 32.28 -12.04
N GLY A 574 12.34 32.10 -11.21
CA GLY A 574 11.31 33.11 -10.94
C GLY A 574 10.10 33.08 -11.88
N ASP A 575 10.17 32.31 -12.96
CA ASP A 575 9.04 32.01 -13.82
C ASP A 575 8.29 30.77 -13.33
N MET A 576 6.97 30.79 -13.51
CA MET A 576 6.12 29.63 -13.29
C MET A 576 5.92 28.90 -14.62
N TRP A 577 6.10 27.58 -14.61
CA TRP A 577 6.00 26.70 -15.76
C TRP A 577 4.91 25.67 -15.52
N PHE A 578 4.21 25.29 -16.58
CA PHE A 578 3.13 24.31 -16.58
C PHE A 578 3.49 23.07 -17.41
N HIS A 579 3.08 21.91 -16.91
CA HIS A 579 3.26 20.62 -17.58
C HIS A 579 2.03 19.73 -17.40
N ASP A 580 1.49 19.20 -18.49
CA ASP A 580 0.42 18.18 -18.44
C ASP A 580 0.79 16.85 -19.08
N GLY A 581 1.90 16.78 -19.82
CA GLY A 581 2.38 15.58 -20.50
C GLY A 581 1.52 15.07 -21.66
N ALA A 582 0.21 15.35 -21.64
CA ALA A 582 -0.79 14.86 -22.59
C ALA A 582 -0.92 15.79 -23.80
N SER A 583 -0.99 17.10 -23.59
CA SER A 583 -1.03 18.10 -24.66
C SER A 583 0.35 18.71 -24.92
N THR A 584 1.16 18.85 -23.87
CA THR A 584 2.48 19.50 -23.96
C THR A 584 3.60 18.52 -24.31
N GLY A 585 3.33 17.21 -24.35
CA GLY A 585 4.35 16.19 -24.58
C GLY A 585 5.49 16.30 -23.56
N ARG A 586 6.74 16.50 -24.01
CA ARG A 586 7.88 16.75 -23.12
C ARG A 586 8.12 18.23 -22.82
N GLU A 587 7.44 19.13 -23.53
CA GLU A 587 7.66 20.57 -23.39
C GLU A 587 6.90 21.13 -22.18
N CYS A 588 7.52 22.04 -21.43
CA CYS A 588 6.84 22.79 -20.38
C CYS A 588 6.49 24.19 -20.91
N VAL A 589 5.27 24.64 -20.63
CA VAL A 589 4.74 25.92 -21.13
C VAL A 589 4.86 26.99 -20.05
N ARG A 590 5.33 28.19 -20.39
CA ARG A 590 5.41 29.30 -19.43
C ARG A 590 4.01 29.72 -19.00
N ASP A 591 3.79 29.82 -17.69
CA ASP A 591 2.50 30.06 -17.04
C ASP A 591 2.58 31.28 -16.09
N GLY A 592 3.29 32.32 -16.55
CA GLY A 592 3.40 33.61 -15.85
C GLY A 592 4.59 33.74 -14.89
N GLU A 593 4.64 34.87 -14.19
CA GLU A 593 5.69 35.20 -13.21
C GLU A 593 5.26 34.76 -11.81
N PHE A 594 6.12 34.01 -11.12
CA PHE A 594 5.81 33.46 -9.80
C PHE A 594 5.56 34.56 -8.75
N GLU A 595 6.31 35.66 -8.81
CA GLU A 595 6.17 36.77 -7.86
C GLU A 595 4.85 37.53 -8.02
N LYS A 596 4.32 37.62 -9.24
CA LYS A 596 3.05 38.32 -9.53
C LYS A 596 1.81 37.48 -9.24
N THR A 597 1.96 36.16 -9.15
CA THR A 597 0.85 35.25 -8.85
C THR A 597 0.52 35.30 -7.36
N THR A 598 -0.75 35.48 -7.00
CA THR A 598 -1.18 35.52 -5.59
C THR A 598 -1.23 34.12 -4.98
N GLU A 599 -1.10 34.01 -3.65
CA GLU A 599 -1.12 32.72 -2.96
C GLU A 599 -2.47 31.97 -3.11
N GLY A 600 -3.57 32.70 -3.34
CA GLY A 600 -4.87 32.12 -3.66
C GLY A 600 -4.94 31.54 -5.09
N GLU A 601 -4.33 32.22 -6.06
CA GLU A 601 -4.23 31.73 -7.45
C GLU A 601 -3.32 30.51 -7.59
N LEU A 602 -2.43 30.27 -6.63
CA LEU A 602 -1.62 29.06 -6.58
C LEU A 602 -2.43 27.83 -6.16
N PHE A 603 -3.56 27.99 -5.48
CA PHE A 603 -4.36 26.86 -5.01
C PHE A 603 -5.21 26.21 -6.12
N PHE A 604 -5.56 26.98 -7.16
CA PHE A 604 -6.40 26.53 -8.27
C PHE A 604 -5.75 26.79 -9.62
N ARG A 605 -5.99 25.89 -10.58
CA ARG A 605 -5.66 26.11 -11.98
C ARG A 605 -6.86 25.72 -12.84
N GLY A 606 -7.62 26.73 -13.28
CA GLY A 606 -8.93 26.49 -13.89
C GLY A 606 -9.85 25.78 -12.90
N GLU A 607 -10.37 24.60 -13.28
CA GLU A 607 -11.18 23.76 -12.39
C GLU A 607 -10.35 22.78 -11.54
N ALA A 608 -9.06 22.60 -11.85
CA ALA A 608 -8.17 21.68 -11.15
C ALA A 608 -7.70 22.27 -9.81
N LYS A 609 -7.66 21.44 -8.78
CA LYS A 609 -7.28 21.83 -7.41
C LYS A 609 -5.90 21.33 -7.05
N ALA A 610 -5.13 22.10 -6.31
CA ALA A 610 -3.84 21.66 -5.79
C ALA A 610 -4.01 20.46 -4.84
N VAL A 611 -3.24 19.40 -5.08
CA VAL A 611 -3.24 18.16 -4.28
C VAL A 611 -1.89 17.89 -3.62
N VAL A 612 -0.79 18.41 -4.18
CA VAL A 612 0.57 18.33 -3.61
C VAL A 612 1.26 19.67 -3.83
N ALA A 613 1.96 20.19 -2.82
CA ALA A 613 2.88 21.30 -2.94
C ALA A 613 4.29 20.85 -2.53
N VAL A 614 5.28 21.10 -3.38
CA VAL A 614 6.68 20.73 -3.16
C VAL A 614 7.44 21.99 -2.75
N TYR A 615 8.15 21.93 -1.63
CA TYR A 615 9.02 22.97 -1.12
C TYR A 615 10.46 22.44 -1.05
N ALA A 616 11.43 23.33 -0.95
CA ALA A 616 12.82 22.95 -0.69
C ALA A 616 13.59 24.10 -0.04
N LYS A 617 14.71 23.81 0.64
CA LYS A 617 15.61 24.86 1.11
C LYS A 617 16.03 25.77 -0.04
N ARG A 618 16.10 27.05 0.26
CA ARG A 618 16.89 28.00 -0.51
C ARG A 618 18.37 27.62 -0.38
N ASN A 619 18.97 27.12 -1.45
CA ASN A 619 20.43 26.99 -1.53
C ASN A 619 21.01 28.41 -1.49
N ARG A 620 21.77 28.74 -0.43
CA ARG A 620 22.63 29.92 -0.48
C ARG A 620 23.74 29.58 -1.47
N GLY A 621 23.76 30.30 -2.59
CA GLY A 621 24.78 30.15 -3.64
C GLY A 621 26.18 30.37 -3.12
#